data_AF-A0A7W7TA84-F1
#
_entry.id   AF-A0A7W7TA84-F1
#
_cell.length_a   1.000
_cell.length_b   1.000
_cell.length_c   1.000
_cell.angle_alpha   90.00
_cell.angle_beta   90.00
_cell.angle_gamma   90.00
#
_symmetry.space_group_name_H-M   'P 1'
#
loop_
_entity.id
_entity.type
_entity.pdbx_description
1 polymer ?
#
loop_
_entity_poly.entity_id
_entity_poly.type
_entity_poly.pdbx_seq_one_letter_code
_entity_poly.pdbx_strand_id
1 'polypeptide(L)'
;MDEGERALAKVGRQRKAMAARIRMPVWFRVVFALAWSGFLAAPALMLEHERLGLGDFPYLPVSFLGLAVAVMGFRHMSALGQSSLVPDYPSLRRLGPQTAALFLGGAAFAWVPAVAGLPYVAIVIALVVGGLASAQACRLNAAIRHDVANGFPVPEGH
;
A
#
# COMPACT_ATOMS: atom_id res chain seq x y z
N MET A 1 -41.15 -17.72 -0.38
CA MET A 1 -39.84 -17.12 -0.06
C MET A 1 -39.23 -17.96 1.03
N ASP A 2 -38.26 -18.77 0.63
CA ASP A 2 -37.71 -19.86 1.43
C ASP A 2 -36.70 -19.35 2.48
N GLU A 3 -36.52 -20.08 3.57
CA GLU A 3 -35.62 -19.68 4.67
C GLU A 3 -34.16 -19.58 4.20
N GLY A 4 -33.80 -20.43 3.23
CA GLY A 4 -32.53 -20.39 2.51
C GLY A 4 -32.31 -19.10 1.70
N GLU A 5 -33.33 -18.57 1.03
CA GLU A 5 -33.23 -17.31 0.27
C GLU A 5 -32.99 -16.12 1.22
N ARG A 6 -33.63 -16.12 2.40
CA ARG A 6 -33.42 -15.08 3.41
C ARG A 6 -32.02 -15.14 4.02
N ALA A 7 -31.49 -16.35 4.25
CA ALA A 7 -30.13 -16.54 4.74
C ALA A 7 -29.09 -16.02 3.72
N LEU A 8 -29.24 -16.39 2.44
CA LEU A 8 -28.37 -15.91 1.36
C LEU A 8 -28.42 -14.38 1.20
N ALA A 9 -29.60 -13.78 1.32
CA ALA A 9 -29.76 -12.33 1.27
C ALA A 9 -29.12 -11.59 2.47
N LYS A 10 -29.06 -12.21 3.66
CA LYS A 10 -28.33 -11.66 4.81
C LYS A 10 -26.82 -11.72 4.60
N VAL A 11 -26.29 -12.84 4.12
CA VAL A 11 -24.86 -13.00 3.80
C VAL A 11 -24.44 -12.01 2.72
N GLY A 12 -25.24 -11.82 1.67
CA GLY A 12 -24.97 -10.83 0.63
C GLY A 12 -24.91 -9.38 1.15
N ARG A 13 -25.78 -9.03 2.11
CA ARG A 13 -25.75 -7.71 2.78
C ARG A 13 -24.53 -7.54 3.67
N GLN A 14 -24.14 -8.57 4.42
CA GLN A 14 -22.92 -8.55 5.24
C GLN A 14 -21.66 -8.41 4.38
N ARG A 15 -21.56 -9.13 3.25
CA ARG A 15 -20.44 -9.00 2.30
C ARG A 15 -20.34 -7.59 1.72
N LYS A 16 -21.46 -6.97 1.34
CA LYS A 16 -21.47 -5.57 0.88
C LYS A 16 -21.03 -4.58 1.97
N ALA A 17 -21.48 -4.79 3.21
CA ALA A 17 -21.06 -3.96 4.35
C ALA A 17 -19.56 -4.10 4.64
N MET A 18 -19.02 -5.32 4.56
CA MET A 18 -17.59 -5.59 4.72
C MET A 18 -16.77 -4.97 3.59
N ALA A 19 -17.21 -5.11 2.33
CA ALA A 19 -16.58 -4.49 1.17
C ALA A 19 -16.63 -2.95 1.20
N ALA A 20 -17.64 -2.35 1.85
CA ALA A 20 -17.72 -0.91 2.09
C ALA A 20 -16.69 -0.44 3.13
N ARG A 21 -16.41 -1.26 4.16
CA ARG A 21 -15.40 -0.97 5.20
C ARG A 21 -13.96 -1.07 4.69
N ILE A 22 -13.71 -1.80 3.61
CA ILE A 22 -12.38 -1.93 2.98
C ILE A 22 -12.08 -0.74 2.03
N ARG A 23 -12.95 0.27 1.95
CA ARG A 23 -12.72 1.42 1.06
C ARG A 23 -11.55 2.27 1.55
N MET A 24 -10.51 2.36 0.73
CA MET A 24 -9.31 3.15 0.99
C MET A 24 -9.64 4.65 1.00
N PRO A 25 -9.44 5.36 2.12
CA PRO A 25 -9.67 6.80 2.19
C PRO A 25 -8.79 7.54 1.18
N VAL A 26 -9.29 8.64 0.60
CA VAL A 26 -8.51 9.45 -0.35
C VAL A 26 -7.26 10.00 0.32
N TRP A 27 -7.37 10.46 1.57
CA TRP A 27 -6.22 10.95 2.33
C TRP A 27 -5.11 9.91 2.47
N PHE A 28 -5.46 8.62 2.62
CA PHE A 28 -4.47 7.56 2.75
C PHE A 28 -3.64 7.41 1.48
N ARG A 29 -4.25 7.59 0.31
CA ARG A 29 -3.55 7.52 -0.98
C ARG A 29 -2.47 8.60 -1.08
N VAL A 30 -2.81 9.81 -0.61
CA VAL A 30 -1.90 10.96 -0.60
C VAL A 30 -0.78 10.73 0.41
N VAL A 31 -1.12 10.37 1.65
CA VAL A 31 -0.14 10.09 2.71
C VAL A 31 0.79 8.94 2.33
N PHE A 32 0.25 7.86 1.75
CA PHE A 32 1.05 6.72 1.30
C PHE A 32 1.99 7.09 0.15
N ALA A 33 1.50 7.83 -0.85
CA ALA A 33 2.33 8.31 -1.95
C ALA A 33 3.49 9.17 -1.43
N LEU A 34 3.19 10.13 -0.53
CA LEU A 34 4.20 11.00 0.07
C LEU A 34 5.20 10.22 0.93
N ALA A 35 4.73 9.30 1.77
CA ALA A 35 5.59 8.48 2.62
C ALA A 35 6.51 7.58 1.79
N TRP A 36 5.96 6.93 0.75
CA TRP A 36 6.75 6.09 -0.14
C TRP A 36 7.76 6.91 -0.95
N SER A 37 7.36 8.05 -1.51
CA SER A 37 8.28 8.96 -2.20
C SER A 37 9.38 9.49 -1.27
N GLY A 38 9.05 9.88 -0.04
CA GLY A 38 10.03 10.33 0.95
C GLY A 38 11.03 9.23 1.33
N PHE A 39 10.55 7.98 1.45
CA PHE A 39 11.41 6.82 1.66
C PHE A 39 12.36 6.59 0.49
N LEU A 40 11.87 6.68 -0.74
CA LEU A 40 12.68 6.50 -1.94
C LEU A 40 13.67 7.65 -2.17
N ALA A 41 13.30 8.87 -1.80
CA ALA A 41 14.17 10.04 -1.91
C ALA A 41 15.23 10.13 -0.80
N ALA A 42 15.09 9.36 0.28
CA ALA A 42 15.97 9.48 1.45
C ALA A 42 17.47 9.37 1.12
N PRO A 43 17.96 8.44 0.30
CA PRO A 43 19.37 8.39 -0.06
C PRO A 43 19.86 9.62 -0.84
N ALA A 44 19.01 10.16 -1.72
CA ALA A 44 19.35 11.38 -2.48
C ALA A 44 19.43 12.60 -1.56
N LEU A 45 18.52 12.70 -0.58
CA LEU A 45 18.53 13.76 0.43
C LEU A 45 19.73 13.62 1.38
N MET A 46 20.10 12.40 1.75
CA MET A 46 21.33 12.10 2.51
C MET A 46 22.61 12.40 1.74
N LEU A 47 22.61 12.54 0.42
CA LEU A 47 23.82 12.97 -0.29
C LEU A 47 23.91 14.50 -0.40
N GLU A 48 22.77 15.18 -0.36
CA GLU A 48 22.71 16.65 -0.44
C GLU A 48 22.70 17.36 0.92
N HIS A 49 22.48 16.65 2.05
CA HIS A 49 22.43 17.30 3.36
C HIS A 49 23.73 18.05 3.74
N GLU A 50 24.91 17.51 3.40
CA GLU A 50 26.21 18.20 3.59
C GLU A 50 26.30 19.50 2.79
N ARG A 51 25.75 19.52 1.57
CA ARG A 51 25.72 20.72 0.70
C ARG A 51 24.67 21.74 1.14
N LEU A 52 23.59 21.28 1.76
CA LEU A 52 22.50 22.11 2.28
C LEU A 52 22.76 22.63 3.70
N GLY A 53 23.85 22.20 4.36
CA GLY A 53 24.15 22.57 5.74
C GLY A 53 23.12 22.06 6.76
N LEU A 54 22.30 21.08 6.36
CA LEU A 54 21.34 20.41 7.24
C LEU A 54 22.14 19.33 7.97
N GLY A 55 22.32 19.50 9.29
CA GLY A 55 23.06 18.55 10.12
C GLY A 55 22.55 17.11 9.98
N ASP A 56 23.36 16.14 10.42
CA ASP A 56 23.14 14.69 10.31
C ASP A 56 21.73 14.26 10.73
N PHE A 57 20.79 14.36 9.79
CA PHE A 57 19.41 14.00 10.03
C PHE A 57 19.23 12.54 9.58
N PRO A 58 18.64 11.66 10.42
CA PRO A 58 18.43 10.26 10.07
C PRO A 58 17.26 10.09 9.09
N TYR A 59 17.41 10.55 7.85
CA TYR A 59 16.36 10.53 6.82
C TYR A 59 15.80 9.13 6.59
N LEU A 60 16.66 8.11 6.53
CA LEU A 60 16.26 6.74 6.21
C LEU A 60 15.44 6.11 7.35
N PRO A 61 15.87 6.16 8.64
CA PRO A 61 15.03 5.74 9.77
C PRO A 61 13.71 6.51 9.88
N VAL A 62 13.74 7.84 9.70
CA VAL A 62 12.52 8.68 9.82
C VAL A 62 11.52 8.37 8.72
N SER A 63 11.98 8.26 7.46
CA SER A 63 11.11 7.91 6.33
C SER A 63 10.56 6.49 6.45
N PHE A 64 11.37 5.54 6.92
CA PHE A 64 10.91 4.17 7.20
C PHE A 64 9.85 4.14 8.30
N LEU A 65 10.06 4.87 9.39
CA LEU A 65 9.09 4.99 10.48
C LEU A 65 7.79 5.64 9.99
N GLY A 66 7.87 6.71 9.21
CA GLY A 66 6.71 7.36 8.61
C GLY A 66 5.91 6.42 7.71
N LEU A 67 6.60 5.62 6.89
CA LEU A 67 5.97 4.59 6.08
C LEU A 67 5.31 3.50 6.94
N ALA A 68 5.99 3.02 7.99
CA ALA A 68 5.47 2.02 8.90
C ALA A 68 4.21 2.50 9.61
N VAL A 69 4.22 3.75 10.11
CA VAL A 69 3.05 4.38 10.73
C VAL A 69 1.89 4.52 9.75
N ALA A 70 2.16 4.92 8.50
CA ALA A 70 1.13 4.98 7.46
C ALA A 70 0.51 3.60 7.20
N VAL A 71 1.34 2.57 7.01
CA VAL A 71 0.89 1.19 6.76
C VAL A 71 0.14 0.63 7.97
N MET A 72 0.63 0.83 9.18
CA MET A 72 -0.03 0.40 10.42
C MET A 72 -1.35 1.13 10.63
N GLY A 73 -1.40 2.45 10.42
CA GLY A 73 -2.62 3.24 10.50
C GLY A 73 -3.68 2.75 9.52
N PHE A 74 -3.28 2.44 8.28
CA PHE A 74 -4.18 1.82 7.32
C PHE A 74 -4.63 0.44 7.76
N ARG A 75 -3.73 -0.42 8.24
CA ARG A 75 -4.06 -1.77 8.71
C ARG A 75 -5.00 -1.74 9.92
N HIS A 76 -4.87 -0.77 10.81
CA HIS A 76 -5.73 -0.62 11.99
C HIS A 76 -7.12 -0.08 11.62
N MET A 77 -7.19 0.89 10.70
CA MET A 77 -8.47 1.45 10.26
C MET A 77 -9.20 0.58 9.24
N SER A 78 -8.47 -0.22 8.45
CA SER A 78 -9.07 -1.18 7.52
C SER A 78 -9.43 -2.45 8.26
N ALA A 79 -10.58 -3.05 7.92
CA ALA A 79 -11.02 -4.32 8.51
C ALA A 79 -10.05 -5.50 8.23
N LEU A 80 -8.97 -5.28 7.47
CA LEU A 80 -7.89 -6.23 7.20
C LEU A 80 -7.05 -6.55 8.45
N GLY A 81 -7.10 -5.72 9.50
CA GLY A 81 -6.41 -5.98 10.77
C GLY A 81 -7.03 -7.09 11.63
N GLN A 82 -8.24 -7.55 11.31
CA GLN A 82 -8.98 -8.51 12.15
C GLN A 82 -8.64 -9.99 11.89
N SER A 83 -7.93 -10.34 10.82
CA SER A 83 -7.43 -11.70 10.62
C SER A 83 -5.90 -11.74 10.71
N SER A 84 -5.39 -12.53 11.65
CA SER A 84 -3.96 -12.82 11.80
C SER A 84 -3.38 -13.58 10.59
N LEU A 85 -4.25 -14.28 9.85
CA LEU A 85 -3.95 -14.93 8.58
C LEU A 85 -4.24 -13.95 7.44
N VAL A 86 -3.25 -13.71 6.58
CA VAL A 86 -3.46 -13.02 5.30
C VAL A 86 -4.41 -13.91 4.49
N PRO A 87 -5.66 -13.50 4.25
CA PRO A 87 -6.57 -14.37 3.53
C PRO A 87 -6.11 -14.50 2.08
N ASP A 88 -6.17 -15.71 1.54
CA ASP A 88 -5.69 -16.01 0.19
C ASP A 88 -6.70 -15.50 -0.84
N TYR A 89 -6.57 -14.21 -1.18
CA TYR A 89 -7.38 -13.59 -2.22
C TYR A 89 -6.81 -13.93 -3.61
N PRO A 90 -7.65 -14.38 -4.57
CA PRO A 90 -7.21 -14.61 -5.96
C PRO A 90 -6.54 -13.38 -6.59
N SER A 91 -7.03 -12.18 -6.26
CA SER A 91 -6.41 -10.92 -6.67
C SER A 91 -4.97 -10.74 -6.15
N LEU A 92 -4.65 -11.26 -4.96
CA LEU A 92 -3.31 -11.18 -4.40
C LEU A 92 -2.33 -12.08 -5.17
N ARG A 93 -2.75 -13.26 -5.59
CA ARG A 93 -1.95 -14.14 -6.46
C ARG A 93 -1.69 -13.52 -7.83
N ARG A 94 -2.67 -12.81 -8.40
CA ARG A 94 -2.57 -12.20 -9.73
C ARG A 94 -1.80 -10.88 -9.74
N LEU A 95 -2.06 -10.00 -8.77
CA LEU A 95 -1.51 -8.63 -8.72
C LEU A 95 -0.33 -8.51 -7.75
N GLY A 96 -0.16 -9.47 -6.83
CA GLY A 96 0.91 -9.47 -5.84
C GLY A 96 2.31 -9.39 -6.48
N PRO A 97 2.66 -10.25 -7.45
CA PRO A 97 3.96 -10.19 -8.11
C PRO A 97 4.22 -8.85 -8.81
N GLN A 98 3.22 -8.28 -9.49
CA GLN A 98 3.33 -6.96 -10.12
C GLN A 98 3.52 -5.84 -9.10
N THR A 99 2.82 -5.95 -7.98
CA THR A 99 2.90 -5.00 -6.87
C THR A 99 4.28 -5.07 -6.22
N ALA A 100 4.76 -6.28 -5.91
CA ALA A 100 6.10 -6.51 -5.38
C ALA A 100 7.19 -6.02 -6.34
N ALA A 101 7.06 -6.29 -7.64
CA ALA A 101 7.97 -5.80 -8.66
C ALA A 101 8.01 -4.27 -8.72
N LEU A 102 6.85 -3.60 -8.59
CA LEU A 102 6.80 -2.14 -8.54
C LEU A 102 7.46 -1.57 -7.28
N PHE A 103 7.20 -2.16 -6.11
CA PHE A 103 7.78 -1.69 -4.85
C PHE A 103 9.30 -1.91 -4.81
N LEU A 104 9.77 -3.12 -5.10
CA LEU A 104 11.20 -3.47 -5.07
C LEU A 104 11.96 -2.86 -6.25
N GLY A 105 11.43 -3.02 -7.47
CA GLY A 105 12.04 -2.49 -8.68
C GLY A 105 12.01 -0.96 -8.72
N GLY A 106 10.92 -0.34 -8.27
CA GLY A 106 10.83 1.11 -8.14
C GLY A 106 11.82 1.68 -7.12
N ALA A 107 12.07 0.96 -6.02
CA ALA A 107 13.11 1.35 -5.06
C ALA A 107 14.51 1.29 -5.66
N ALA A 108 14.85 0.17 -6.30
CA ALA A 108 16.12 0.04 -7.00
C ALA A 108 16.31 1.14 -8.06
N PHE A 109 15.27 1.41 -8.84
CA PHE A 109 15.30 2.42 -9.91
C PHE A 109 15.47 3.86 -9.37
N ALA A 110 14.90 4.18 -8.22
CA ALA A 110 15.09 5.47 -7.56
C ALA A 110 16.49 5.62 -6.93
N TRP A 111 17.05 4.53 -6.40
CA TRP A 111 18.31 4.58 -5.64
C TRP A 111 19.56 4.55 -6.54
N VAL A 112 19.51 3.91 -7.71
CA VAL A 112 20.62 3.92 -8.69
C VAL A 112 21.12 5.34 -9.01
N PRO A 113 20.27 6.28 -9.45
CA PRO A 113 20.71 7.64 -9.73
C PRO A 113 21.16 8.40 -8.48
N ALA A 114 20.61 8.09 -7.29
CA ALA A 114 21.08 8.70 -6.05
C ALA A 114 22.56 8.32 -5.80
N VAL A 115 22.88 7.03 -5.86
CA VAL A 115 24.25 6.53 -5.69
C VAL A 115 25.20 7.02 -6.79
N ALA A 116 24.68 7.25 -8.01
CA ALA A 116 25.44 7.84 -9.11
C ALA A 116 25.68 9.37 -9.00
N GLY A 117 25.26 10.00 -7.89
CA GLY A 117 25.44 11.45 -7.70
C GLY A 117 24.46 12.32 -8.48
N LEU A 118 23.29 11.78 -8.86
CA LEU A 118 22.21 12.47 -9.56
C LEU A 118 20.98 12.62 -8.64
N PRO A 119 21.06 13.40 -7.55
CA PRO A 119 20.02 13.44 -6.51
C PRO A 119 18.68 13.95 -7.03
N TYR A 120 18.68 14.96 -7.91
CA TYR A 120 17.45 15.51 -8.48
C TYR A 120 16.72 14.50 -9.38
N VAL A 121 17.46 13.68 -10.14
CA VAL A 121 16.88 12.61 -10.96
C VAL A 121 16.25 11.55 -10.06
N ALA A 122 16.94 11.16 -8.99
CA ALA A 122 16.43 10.22 -8.00
C ALA A 122 15.14 10.73 -7.33
N ILE A 123 15.06 12.02 -6.98
CA ILE A 123 13.86 12.63 -6.39
C ILE A 123 12.68 12.60 -7.37
N VAL A 124 12.90 12.96 -8.65
CA VAL A 124 11.84 12.91 -9.66
C VAL A 124 11.33 11.48 -9.83
N ILE A 125 12.22 10.49 -9.89
CA ILE A 125 11.85 9.07 -9.98
C ILE A 125 11.07 8.65 -8.72
N ALA A 126 11.53 9.03 -7.53
CA ALA A 126 10.85 8.72 -6.27
C ALA A 126 9.40 9.26 -6.22
N LEU A 127 9.15 10.45 -6.78
CA LEU A 127 7.80 11.02 -6.90
C LEU A 127 6.92 10.21 -7.87
N VAL A 128 7.46 9.87 -9.04
CA VAL A 128 6.73 9.07 -10.05
C VAL A 128 6.42 7.67 -9.50
N VAL A 129 7.40 6.99 -8.91
CA VAL A 129 7.22 5.67 -8.31
C VAL A 129 6.25 5.72 -7.12
N GLY A 130 6.27 6.78 -6.30
CA GLY A 130 5.28 7.02 -5.25
C GLY A 130 3.85 7.09 -5.77
N GLY A 131 3.62 7.86 -6.83
CA GLY A 131 2.32 7.94 -7.49
C GLY A 131 1.86 6.58 -8.04
N LEU A 132 2.76 5.87 -8.74
CA LEU A 132 2.47 4.54 -9.28
C LEU A 132 2.18 3.51 -8.18
N ALA A 133 2.96 3.51 -7.10
CA ALA A 133 2.78 2.62 -5.96
C ALA A 133 1.41 2.86 -5.28
N SER A 134 1.03 4.12 -5.08
CA SER A 134 -0.28 4.49 -4.53
C SER A 134 -1.42 4.06 -5.45
N ALA A 135 -1.28 4.26 -6.77
CA ALA A 135 -2.26 3.80 -7.76
C ALA A 135 -2.39 2.27 -7.77
N GLN A 136 -1.27 1.54 -7.71
CA GLN A 136 -1.25 0.09 -7.66
C GLN A 136 -1.86 -0.44 -6.35
N ALA A 137 -1.59 0.21 -5.22
CA ALA A 137 -2.23 -0.11 -3.94
C ALA A 137 -3.75 0.07 -4.01
N CYS A 138 -4.22 1.12 -4.69
CA CYS A 138 -5.65 1.33 -4.94
C CYS A 138 -6.26 0.23 -5.82
N ARG A 139 -5.55 -0.19 -6.88
CA ARG A 139 -5.98 -1.27 -7.78
C ARG A 139 -6.08 -2.60 -7.03
N LEU A 140 -5.07 -2.93 -6.22
CA LEU A 140 -5.07 -4.13 -5.39
C LEU A 140 -6.22 -4.10 -4.37
N ASN A 141 -6.43 -2.96 -3.69
CA ASN A 141 -7.53 -2.81 -2.74
C ASN A 141 -8.91 -2.93 -3.42
N ALA A 142 -9.08 -2.38 -4.63
CA ALA A 142 -10.31 -2.53 -5.39
C ALA A 142 -10.56 -3.99 -5.81
N ALA A 143 -9.50 -4.71 -6.19
CA ALA A 143 -9.59 -6.12 -6.54
C ALA A 143 -9.94 -6.99 -5.33
N ILE A 144 -9.32 -6.76 -4.17
CA ILE A 144 -9.67 -7.44 -2.92
C ILE A 144 -11.13 -7.17 -2.54
N ARG A 145 -11.61 -5.92 -2.68
CA ARG A 145 -13.02 -5.59 -2.43
C ARG A 145 -13.98 -6.35 -3.34
N HIS A 146 -13.60 -6.54 -4.61
CA HIS A 146 -14.37 -7.31 -5.57
C HIS A 146 -14.39 -8.80 -5.18
N ASP A 147 -13.25 -9.34 -4.75
CA ASP A 147 -13.16 -10.73 -4.25
C ASP A 147 -14.05 -10.94 -3.02
N VAL A 148 -14.02 -10.01 -2.05
CA VAL A 148 -14.90 -10.04 -0.86
C VAL A 148 -16.38 -9.96 -1.24
N ALA A 149 -16.74 -9.10 -2.19
CA ALA A 149 -18.12 -8.99 -2.66
C ALA A 149 -18.61 -10.30 -3.32
N ASN A 150 -17.72 -11.04 -3.98
CA ASN A 150 -18.01 -12.32 -4.61
C ASN A 150 -17.90 -13.52 -3.67
N GLY A 151 -17.47 -13.31 -2.42
CA GLY A 151 -17.43 -14.36 -1.39
C GLY A 151 -16.08 -15.02 -1.16
N PHE A 152 -14.99 -14.38 -1.56
CA PHE A 152 -13.62 -14.79 -1.24
C PHE A 152 -13.04 -13.95 -0.10
N PRO A 153 -12.15 -14.51 0.75
CA PRO A 153 -11.86 -15.94 0.89
C PRO A 153 -13.12 -16.72 1.29
N VAL A 154 -13.20 -17.99 0.91
CA VAL A 154 -14.22 -18.89 1.48
C VAL A 154 -13.89 -19.01 2.97
N PRO A 155 -14.79 -18.64 3.90
CA PRO A 155 -14.54 -18.88 5.30
C PRO A 155 -14.40 -20.40 5.47
N GLU A 156 -13.22 -20.85 5.91
CA GLU A 156 -13.07 -22.23 6.35
C GLU A 156 -14.10 -22.45 7.45
N GLY A 157 -15.04 -23.36 7.20
CA GLY A 157 -16.06 -23.72 8.16
C GLY A 157 -15.37 -24.31 9.40
N HIS A 158 -15.42 -23.57 10.50
CA HIS A 158 -15.20 -24.08 11.84
C HIS A 158 -16.55 -24.14 12.56
#